data_AF-A0A536X017-F1
#
_entry.id   AF-A0A536X017-F1
#
_cell.length_a   1.000
_cell.length_b   1.000
_cell.length_c   1.000
_cell.angle_alpha   90.00
_cell.angle_beta   90.00
_cell.angle_gamma   90.00
#
_symmetry.space_group_name_H-M   'P 1'
#
loop_
_entity.id
_entity.type
_entity.pdbx_description
1 polymer ?
#
loop_
_entity_poly.entity_id
_entity_poly.type
_entity_poly.pdbx_seq_one_letter_code
_entity_poly.pdbx_strand_id
1 'polypeptide(L)'
;MEFDYSPKTQDLIARVSAFMDEHIYPNEKRHSQEVAAGDRWAPLPLMEELKQQARAQGLWNLFLPESTSGAGLTNLEYAPVCEVMGRVLWSPEAFNCSAPDTGNMEVLERYGSEENKARWLAPLLDGKIRSSFAMTEPEVASSDATNIAC
;
A
#
# COMPACT_ATOMS: atom_id res chain seq x y z
N MET A 1 30.32 13.14 -0.94
CA MET A 1 28.87 13.01 -0.75
C MET A 1 28.61 11.54 -0.49
N GLU A 2 27.89 11.20 0.56
CA GLU A 2 27.61 9.82 0.96
C GLU A 2 26.24 9.44 0.40
N PHE A 3 26.21 8.43 -0.47
CA PHE A 3 25.01 8.00 -1.21
C PHE A 3 24.52 6.62 -0.76
N ASP A 4 25.24 5.97 0.14
CA ASP A 4 24.87 4.65 0.63
C ASP A 4 23.62 4.73 1.49
N TYR A 5 22.76 3.72 1.36
CA TYR A 5 21.60 3.57 2.21
C TYR A 5 21.99 3.24 3.65
N SER A 6 21.19 3.69 4.61
CA SER A 6 21.38 3.33 6.01
C SER A 6 21.25 1.80 6.20
N PRO A 7 21.88 1.22 7.25
CA PRO A 7 21.74 -0.21 7.54
C PRO A 7 20.27 -0.65 7.69
N LYS A 8 19.42 0.22 8.25
CA LYS A 8 17.97 0.00 8.37
C LYS A 8 17.31 -0.13 7.00
N THR A 9 17.62 0.77 6.07
CA THR A 9 17.09 0.73 4.70
C THR A 9 17.58 -0.50 3.95
N GLN A 10 18.86 -0.86 4.09
CA GLN A 10 19.42 -2.07 3.49
C GLN A 10 18.74 -3.35 3.99
N ASP A 11 18.49 -3.46 5.30
CA ASP A 11 17.73 -4.58 5.90
C ASP A 11 16.32 -4.67 5.31
N LEU A 12 15.59 -3.55 5.24
CA LEU A 12 14.24 -3.53 4.68
C LEU A 12 14.20 -3.91 3.20
N ILE A 13 15.13 -3.40 2.39
CA ILE A 13 15.26 -3.80 0.99
C ILE A 13 15.49 -5.31 0.88
N ALA A 14 16.38 -5.87 1.70
CA ALA A 14 16.68 -7.30 1.68
C ALA A 14 15.46 -8.14 2.06
N ARG A 15 14.75 -7.76 3.13
CA ARG A 15 13.55 -8.47 3.61
C ARG A 15 12.38 -8.39 2.63
N VAL A 16 12.12 -7.22 2.07
CA VAL A 16 11.09 -7.06 1.04
C VAL A 16 11.48 -7.83 -0.22
N SER A 17 12.75 -7.80 -0.64
CA SER A 17 13.20 -8.60 -1.80
C SER A 17 13.02 -10.10 -1.56
N ALA A 18 13.37 -10.60 -0.36
CA ALA A 18 13.15 -11.99 0.01
C ALA A 18 11.66 -12.35 -0.01
N PHE A 19 10.78 -11.48 0.50
CA PHE A 19 9.33 -11.67 0.42
C PHE A 19 8.85 -11.74 -1.02
N MET A 20 9.38 -10.89 -1.90
CA MET A 20 9.07 -10.93 -3.33
C MET A 20 9.44 -12.28 -3.95
N ASP A 21 10.65 -12.77 -3.66
CA ASP A 21 11.18 -14.05 -4.16
C ASP A 21 10.40 -15.26 -3.65
N GLU A 22 10.03 -15.27 -2.37
CA GLU A 22 9.37 -16.41 -1.73
C GLU A 22 7.87 -16.46 -1.99
N HIS A 23 7.20 -15.29 -2.04
CA HIS A 23 5.74 -15.22 -2.00
C HIS A 23 5.11 -14.50 -3.20
N ILE A 24 5.77 -13.52 -3.81
CA ILE A 24 5.15 -12.73 -4.90
C ILE A 24 5.39 -13.39 -6.26
N TYR A 25 6.65 -13.54 -6.69
CA TYR A 25 6.97 -14.08 -8.02
C TYR A 25 6.40 -15.49 -8.24
N PRO A 26 6.45 -16.43 -7.26
CA PRO A 26 5.86 -17.76 -7.44
C PRO A 26 4.33 -17.74 -7.62
N ASN A 27 3.66 -16.69 -7.11
CA ASN A 27 2.21 -16.58 -7.13
C ASN A 27 1.65 -15.72 -8.27
N GLU A 28 2.47 -15.14 -9.16
CA GLU A 28 1.97 -14.33 -10.29
C GLU A 28 0.96 -15.08 -11.15
N LYS A 29 1.22 -16.36 -11.45
CA LYS A 29 0.29 -17.20 -12.21
C LYS A 29 -1.03 -17.42 -11.46
N ARG A 30 -0.96 -17.72 -10.15
CA ARG A 30 -2.14 -17.92 -9.30
C ARG A 30 -2.96 -16.63 -9.23
N HIS A 31 -2.32 -15.50 -9.01
CA HIS A 31 -2.96 -14.19 -8.99
C HIS A 31 -3.74 -13.93 -10.28
N SER A 32 -3.12 -14.09 -11.45
CA SER A 32 -3.81 -13.91 -12.74
C SER A 32 -5.00 -14.86 -12.92
N GLN A 33 -4.91 -16.09 -12.43
CA GLN A 33 -6.00 -17.07 -12.49
C GLN A 33 -7.17 -16.69 -11.56
N GLU A 34 -6.87 -16.26 -10.32
CA GLU A 34 -7.90 -15.80 -9.38
C GLU A 34 -8.60 -14.54 -9.89
N VAL A 35 -7.88 -13.58 -10.48
CA VAL A 35 -8.46 -12.39 -11.11
C VAL A 35 -9.39 -12.76 -12.27
N ALA A 36 -8.99 -13.72 -13.12
CA ALA A 36 -9.77 -14.10 -14.30
C ALA A 36 -11.02 -14.91 -13.96
N ALA A 37 -10.98 -15.71 -12.89
CA ALA A 37 -12.08 -16.60 -12.51
C ALA A 37 -12.98 -16.04 -11.40
N GLY A 38 -12.46 -15.10 -10.59
CA GLY A 38 -13.11 -14.59 -9.40
C GLY A 38 -14.17 -13.52 -9.65
N ASP A 39 -14.87 -13.15 -8.57
CA ASP A 39 -15.69 -11.96 -8.56
C ASP A 39 -14.79 -10.72 -8.54
N ARG A 40 -14.88 -9.88 -9.59
CA ARG A 40 -14.11 -8.64 -9.70
C ARG A 40 -14.35 -7.65 -8.53
N TRP A 41 -15.40 -7.87 -7.76
CA TRP A 41 -15.77 -7.04 -6.60
C TRP A 41 -15.37 -7.64 -5.25
N ALA A 42 -14.83 -8.86 -5.24
CA ALA A 42 -14.37 -9.53 -4.03
C ALA A 42 -12.83 -9.49 -3.92
N PRO A 43 -12.28 -9.43 -2.69
CA PRO A 43 -10.85 -9.63 -2.48
C PRO A 43 -10.39 -11.00 -2.98
N LEU A 44 -9.16 -11.07 -3.51
CA LEU A 44 -8.55 -12.33 -3.91
C LEU A 44 -8.12 -13.13 -2.68
N PRO A 45 -8.47 -14.43 -2.56
CA PRO A 45 -8.00 -15.28 -1.46
C PRO A 45 -6.47 -15.26 -1.29
N LEU A 46 -5.72 -15.30 -2.40
CA LEU A 46 -4.26 -15.17 -2.38
C LEU A 46 -3.81 -13.88 -1.68
N MET A 47 -4.49 -12.77 -1.94
CA MET A 47 -4.08 -11.48 -1.38
C MET A 47 -4.23 -11.44 0.15
N GLU A 48 -5.30 -12.05 0.68
CA GLU A 48 -5.51 -12.15 2.13
C GLU A 48 -4.47 -13.06 2.80
N GLU A 49 -4.03 -14.13 2.13
CA GLU A 49 -2.92 -14.99 2.58
C GLU A 49 -1.60 -14.19 2.65
N LEU A 50 -1.28 -13.44 1.59
CA LEU A 50 -0.04 -12.66 1.49
C LEU A 50 0.00 -11.53 2.53
N LYS A 51 -1.11 -10.83 2.76
CA LYS A 51 -1.21 -9.79 3.80
C LYS A 51 -0.90 -10.35 5.19
N GLN A 52 -1.40 -11.53 5.52
CA GLN A 52 -1.11 -12.18 6.80
C GLN A 52 0.38 -12.52 6.94
N GLN A 53 1.01 -13.04 5.88
CA GLN A 53 2.44 -13.35 5.86
C GLN A 53 3.30 -12.09 6.01
N ALA A 54 3.01 -11.04 5.24
CA ALA A 54 3.74 -9.77 5.30
C ALA A 54 3.64 -9.14 6.70
N ARG A 55 2.42 -9.14 7.29
CA ARG A 55 2.19 -8.63 8.65
C ARG A 55 2.95 -9.43 9.70
N ALA A 56 2.97 -10.76 9.61
CA ALA A 56 3.73 -11.62 10.52
C ALA A 56 5.25 -11.38 10.44
N GLN A 57 5.75 -10.97 9.27
CA GLN A 57 7.14 -10.59 9.06
C GLN A 57 7.42 -9.11 9.39
N GLY A 58 6.44 -8.33 9.86
CA GLY A 58 6.60 -6.91 10.16
C GLY A 58 6.78 -6.02 8.93
N LEU A 59 6.35 -6.47 7.75
CA LEU A 59 6.39 -5.74 6.48
C LEU A 59 5.00 -5.12 6.21
N TRP A 60 4.57 -4.18 7.05
CA TRP A 60 3.20 -3.66 7.05
C TRP A 60 3.15 -2.15 7.30
N ASN A 61 2.29 -1.42 6.57
CA ASN A 61 2.13 0.04 6.69
C ASN A 61 3.48 0.80 6.58
N LEU A 62 4.36 0.36 5.68
CA LEU A 62 5.71 0.89 5.54
C LEU A 62 5.73 2.36 5.07
N PHE A 63 4.63 2.81 4.46
CA PHE A 63 4.48 4.14 3.87
C PHE A 63 4.25 5.26 4.88
N LEU A 64 3.74 4.97 6.08
CA LEU A 64 3.21 6.00 6.98
C LEU A 64 4.32 6.55 7.91
N PRO A 65 4.82 7.78 7.68
CA PRO A 65 5.85 8.39 8.52
C PRO A 65 5.25 8.94 9.81
N GLU A 66 6.07 9.09 10.86
CA GLU A 66 5.73 9.85 12.07
C GLU A 66 4.40 9.46 12.76
N SER A 67 3.93 8.23 12.56
CA SER A 67 2.72 7.67 13.17
C SER A 67 3.06 6.48 14.05
N THR A 68 2.33 6.31 15.15
CA THR A 68 2.39 5.09 15.98
C THR A 68 1.86 3.86 15.27
N SER A 69 1.19 4.03 14.12
CA SER A 69 0.54 2.96 13.36
C SER A 69 1.28 2.59 12.06
N GLY A 70 2.42 3.22 11.79
CA GLY A 70 3.28 3.00 10.63
C GLY A 70 4.71 2.58 11.00
N ALA A 71 5.54 2.31 9.99
CA ALA A 71 6.94 1.92 10.19
C ALA A 71 7.89 3.10 10.51
N GLY A 72 7.40 4.35 10.44
CA GLY A 72 8.19 5.54 10.78
C GLY A 72 9.40 5.74 9.87
N LEU A 73 9.28 5.36 8.59
CA LEU A 73 10.33 5.54 7.60
C LEU A 73 10.35 6.98 7.10
N THR A 74 11.54 7.53 6.88
CA THR A 74 11.66 8.76 6.09
C THR A 74 11.44 8.45 4.60
N ASN A 75 11.16 9.48 3.79
CA ASN A 75 11.04 9.30 2.34
C ASN A 75 12.30 8.67 1.71
N LEU A 76 13.50 9.00 2.20
CA LEU A 76 14.77 8.41 1.71
C LEU A 76 14.91 6.93 2.09
N GLU A 77 14.31 6.50 3.19
CA GLU A 77 14.30 5.11 3.60
C GLU A 77 13.22 4.30 2.85
N TYR A 78 12.05 4.90 2.60
CA TYR A 78 10.93 4.22 1.97
C TYR A 78 11.03 4.13 0.45
N ALA A 79 11.60 5.14 -0.23
CA ALA A 79 11.72 5.19 -1.69
C ALA A 79 12.33 3.92 -2.34
N PRO A 80 13.49 3.39 -1.89
CA PRO A 80 14.04 2.18 -2.48
C PRO A 80 13.22 0.92 -2.15
N VAL A 81 12.44 0.93 -1.07
CA VAL A 81 11.51 -0.16 -0.76
C VAL A 81 10.33 -0.14 -1.72
N CYS A 82 9.82 1.05 -2.07
CA CYS A 82 8.82 1.21 -3.13
C CYS A 82 9.31 0.69 -4.48
N GLU A 83 10.59 0.91 -4.81
CA GLU A 83 11.17 0.39 -6.04
C GLU A 83 11.08 -1.14 -6.11
N VAL A 84 11.39 -1.83 -5.02
CA VAL A 84 11.27 -3.30 -4.95
C VAL A 84 9.80 -3.73 -5.05
N MET A 85 8.91 -3.14 -4.24
CA MET A 85 7.48 -3.46 -4.25
C MET A 85 6.81 -3.15 -5.60
N GLY A 86 7.32 -2.19 -6.35
CA GLY A 86 6.79 -1.77 -7.65
C GLY A 86 7.18 -2.69 -8.81
N ARG A 87 8.03 -3.69 -8.59
CA ARG A 87 8.43 -4.66 -9.64
C ARG A 87 7.26 -5.53 -10.12
N VAL A 88 6.23 -5.69 -9.29
CA VAL A 88 4.97 -6.37 -9.64
C VAL A 88 3.82 -5.43 -9.30
N LEU A 89 2.86 -5.28 -10.23
CA LEU A 89 1.83 -4.24 -10.14
C LEU A 89 0.98 -4.34 -8.87
N TRP A 90 0.67 -5.56 -8.43
CA TRP A 90 -0.25 -5.83 -7.33
C TRP A 90 0.45 -6.08 -5.99
N SER A 91 1.78 -6.25 -5.95
CA SER A 91 2.49 -6.56 -4.70
C SER A 91 2.42 -5.49 -3.61
N PRO A 92 2.32 -4.18 -3.89
CA PRO A 92 2.17 -3.19 -2.81
C PRO A 92 0.96 -3.47 -1.90
N GLU A 93 -0.10 -4.11 -2.40
CA GLU A 93 -1.27 -4.45 -1.59
C GLU A 93 -0.95 -5.49 -0.51
N ALA A 94 -0.03 -6.43 -0.77
CA ALA A 94 0.40 -7.43 0.21
C ALA A 94 1.03 -6.80 1.46
N PHE A 95 1.61 -5.59 1.34
CA PHE A 95 2.24 -4.84 2.42
C PHE A 95 1.36 -3.72 2.99
N ASN A 96 0.10 -3.61 2.53
CA ASN A 96 -0.80 -2.48 2.76
C ASN A 96 -0.26 -1.12 2.28
N CYS A 97 0.56 -1.15 1.22
CA CYS A 97 1.27 0.00 0.66
C CYS A 97 0.78 0.38 -0.75
N SER A 98 -0.40 -0.08 -1.16
CA SER A 98 -1.00 0.20 -2.48
C SER A 98 -1.78 1.52 -2.50
N ALA A 99 -1.65 2.28 -3.58
CA ALA A 99 -2.62 3.33 -3.91
C ALA A 99 -4.01 2.74 -4.21
N PRO A 100 -5.11 3.48 -3.98
CA PRO A 100 -5.18 4.84 -3.41
C PRO A 100 -5.13 4.86 -1.86
N ASP A 101 -5.11 3.70 -1.21
CA ASP A 101 -5.30 3.58 0.24
C ASP A 101 -4.23 4.29 1.06
N THR A 102 -2.96 4.26 0.64
CA THR A 102 -1.88 4.96 1.36
C THR A 102 -2.15 6.46 1.48
N GLY A 103 -2.51 7.11 0.37
CA GLY A 103 -2.84 8.53 0.35
C GLY A 103 -4.09 8.84 1.16
N ASN A 104 -5.12 7.99 1.08
CA ASN A 104 -6.34 8.17 1.88
C ASN A 104 -6.08 7.98 3.38
N MET A 105 -5.23 7.02 3.76
CA MET A 105 -4.79 6.83 5.15
C MET A 105 -3.96 8.03 5.65
N GLU A 106 -3.06 8.59 4.83
CA GLU A 106 -2.31 9.80 5.17
C GLU A 106 -3.24 11.00 5.42
N VAL A 107 -4.27 11.18 4.57
CA VAL A 107 -5.27 12.24 4.73
C VAL A 107 -6.05 12.07 6.03
N LEU A 108 -6.53 10.85 6.32
CA LEU A 108 -7.27 10.56 7.55
C LEU A 108 -6.40 10.71 8.81
N GLU A 109 -5.15 10.26 8.76
CA GLU A 109 -4.22 10.38 9.88
C GLU A 109 -3.93 11.86 10.21
N ARG A 110 -3.70 12.68 9.18
CA ARG A 110 -3.35 14.09 9.36
C ARG A 110 -4.56 14.99 9.64
N TYR A 111 -5.71 14.73 9.01
CA TYR A 111 -6.85 15.67 8.99
C TYR A 111 -8.16 15.07 9.52
N GLY A 112 -8.23 13.77 9.77
CA GLY A 112 -9.43 13.12 10.29
C GLY A 112 -9.72 13.48 11.74
N SER A 113 -11.00 13.61 12.10
CA SER A 113 -11.44 13.62 13.50
C SER A 113 -11.16 12.27 14.17
N GLU A 114 -11.11 12.24 15.50
CA GLU A 114 -10.94 10.98 16.25
C GLU A 114 -12.02 9.94 15.91
N GLU A 115 -13.26 10.38 15.66
CA GLU A 115 -14.34 9.51 15.20
C GLU A 115 -14.03 8.93 13.81
N ASN A 116 -13.58 9.75 12.86
CA ASN A 116 -13.23 9.29 11.52
C ASN A 116 -11.99 8.38 11.53
N LYS A 117 -11.02 8.65 12.41
CA LYS A 117 -9.85 7.78 12.58
C LYS A 117 -10.26 6.42 13.12
N ALA A 118 -11.08 6.39 14.18
CA ALA A 118 -11.57 5.15 14.75
C ALA A 118 -12.43 4.35 13.76
N ARG A 119 -13.30 5.04 13.00
CA ARG A 119 -14.24 4.40 12.09
C ARG A 119 -13.62 3.95 10.77
N TRP A 120 -12.70 4.72 10.20
CA TRP A 120 -12.21 4.51 8.83
C TRP A 120 -10.71 4.24 8.76
N LEU A 121 -9.89 5.01 9.49
CA LEU A 121 -8.44 4.82 9.45
C LEU A 121 -8.02 3.50 10.09
N ALA A 122 -8.55 3.16 11.27
CA ALA A 122 -8.18 1.92 11.95
C ALA A 122 -8.47 0.66 11.10
N PRO A 123 -9.64 0.51 10.45
CA PRO A 123 -9.87 -0.61 9.53
C PRO A 123 -8.96 -0.61 8.28
N LEU A 124 -8.59 0.57 7.75
CA LEU A 124 -7.65 0.70 6.63
C LEU A 124 -6.23 0.27 7.03
N LEU A 125 -5.75 0.73 8.19
CA LEU A 125 -4.45 0.33 8.75
C LEU A 125 -4.40 -1.16 9.09
N ASP A 126 -5.55 -1.77 9.36
CA ASP A 126 -5.74 -3.21 9.55
C ASP A 126 -5.86 -4.01 8.25
N GLY A 127 -5.96 -3.35 7.09
CA GLY A 127 -6.16 -4.00 5.79
C GLY A 127 -7.52 -4.68 5.62
N LYS A 128 -8.52 -4.36 6.46
CA LYS A 128 -9.85 -5.00 6.47
C LYS A 128 -10.83 -4.40 5.47
N ILE A 129 -10.58 -3.15 5.07
CA ILE A 129 -11.37 -2.44 4.07
C ILE A 129 -10.43 -1.82 3.04
N ARG A 130 -10.99 -1.44 1.90
CA ARG A 130 -10.33 -0.69 0.84
C ARG A 130 -11.02 0.66 0.67
N SER A 131 -10.32 1.62 0.10
CA SER A 131 -10.86 2.94 -0.19
C SER A 131 -10.71 3.31 -1.66
N SER A 132 -11.30 4.44 -2.04
CA SER A 132 -11.19 5.01 -3.38
C SER A 132 -11.10 6.53 -3.25
N PHE A 133 -10.35 7.16 -4.14
CA PHE A 133 -10.29 8.61 -4.25
C PHE A 133 -11.04 9.04 -5.52
N ALA A 134 -12.19 9.67 -5.34
CA ALA A 134 -13.05 10.12 -6.44
C ALA A 134 -12.85 11.63 -6.65
N MET A 135 -12.00 11.97 -7.61
CA MET A 135 -11.75 13.36 -8.04
C MET A 135 -11.99 13.56 -9.53
N THR A 136 -11.64 12.57 -10.37
CA THR A 136 -11.81 12.68 -11.82
C THR A 136 -13.29 12.62 -12.22
N GLU A 137 -13.71 13.55 -13.06
CA GLU A 137 -15.07 13.68 -13.58
C GLU A 137 -15.09 13.45 -15.09
N PRO A 138 -16.05 12.68 -15.63
CA PRO A 138 -16.05 12.31 -17.05
C PRO A 138 -16.40 13.46 -18.00
N GLU A 139 -17.09 14.49 -17.50
CA GLU A 139 -17.64 15.57 -18.34
C GLU A 139 -16.70 16.77 -18.49
N VAL A 140 -15.58 16.79 -17.76
CA VAL A 140 -14.64 17.92 -17.72
C VAL A 140 -13.19 17.47 -17.86
N ALA A 141 -12.32 18.39 -18.27
CA ALA A 141 -10.88 18.14 -18.30
C ALA A 141 -10.29 18.24 -16.87
N SER A 142 -10.42 17.17 -16.07
CA SER A 142 -9.97 17.13 -14.67
C SER A 142 -8.44 17.20 -14.48
N SER A 143 -7.65 17.29 -15.56
CA SER A 143 -6.22 17.61 -15.46
C SER A 143 -5.98 18.99 -14.85
N ASP A 144 -6.93 19.92 -15.05
CA ASP A 144 -7.03 21.15 -14.29
C ASP A 144 -8.10 20.96 -13.22
N ALA A 145 -7.67 20.91 -11.96
CA ALA A 145 -8.57 20.70 -10.82
C ALA A 145 -9.60 21.82 -10.65
N THR A 146 -9.42 23.00 -11.28
CA THR A 146 -10.39 24.09 -11.23
C THR A 146 -11.64 23.83 -12.07
N ASN A 147 -11.62 22.82 -12.96
CA ASN A 147 -12.76 22.42 -13.78
C ASN A 147 -13.75 21.47 -13.08
N ILE A 148 -13.43 20.97 -11.88
CA ILE A 148 -14.31 20.07 -11.11
C ILE A 148 -15.65 20.78 -10.83
N ALA A 149 -16.74 20.18 -11.29
CA ALA A 149 -18.07 20.76 -11.30
C ALA A 149 -18.93 20.13 -10.20
N CYS A 150 -18.93 20.76 -9.02
CA CYS A 150 -19.76 20.40 -7.88
C CYS A 150 -21.26 20.38 -8.19
#